data_AF-A0A661SDJ7-F1
#
_entry.id   AF-A0A661SDJ7-F1
#
_cell.length_a   1.000
_cell.length_b   1.000
_cell.length_c   1.000
_cell.angle_alpha   90.00
_cell.angle_beta   90.00
_cell.angle_gamma   90.00
#
_symmetry.space_group_name_H-M   'P 1'
#
loop_
_entity.id
_entity.type
_entity.pdbx_description
1 polymer ?
#
loop_
_entity_poly.entity_id
_entity_poly.type
_entity_poly.pdbx_seq_one_letter_code
_entity_poly.pdbx_strand_id
1 'polypeptide(L)' 'FGPRSYPLDKLEDLPEDLRESVIHVVTAAPVNQFLKLSFFQKSPTKQVPLTYIAHAPKSAIAGAIQRAYEYICTD' A
#
# COMPACT_ATOMS: atom_id res chain seq x y z
N PHE A 1 -3.64 1.32 19.29
CA PHE A 1 -3.68 1.85 17.90
C PHE A 1 -2.74 1.03 17.04
N GLY A 2 -3.24 0.39 15.98
CA GLY A 2 -2.46 -0.45 15.07
C GLY A 2 -2.03 0.31 13.80
N PRO A 3 -1.22 -0.31 12.92
CA PRO A 3 -0.92 0.26 11.61
C PRO A 3 -2.20 0.49 10.81
N ARG A 4 -2.19 1.51 9.95
CA ARG A 4 -3.33 1.76 9.05
C ARG A 4 -3.43 0.59 8.06
N SER A 5 -4.57 -0.10 8.09
CA SER A 5 -4.84 -1.28 7.27
C SER A 5 -6.02 -1.04 6.33
N TYR A 6 -5.96 -1.66 5.16
CA TYR A 6 -6.95 -1.58 4.10
C TYR A 6 -7.35 -2.99 3.66
N PRO A 7 -8.62 -3.39 3.79
CA PRO A 7 -9.07 -4.71 3.37
C PRO A 7 -9.00 -4.86 1.84
N LEU A 8 -8.71 -6.07 1.39
CA LEU A 8 -8.75 -6.50 -0.01
C LEU A 8 -9.94 -7.45 -0.26
N ASP A 9 -11.02 -7.30 0.51
CA ASP A 9 -12.21 -8.14 0.42
C ASP A 9 -12.96 -7.99 -0.90
N LYS A 10 -12.85 -6.85 -1.57
CA LYS A 10 -13.47 -6.59 -2.88
C LYS A 10 -12.59 -6.96 -4.08
N LEU A 11 -11.45 -7.61 -3.84
CA LEU A 11 -10.56 -8.00 -4.93
C LEU A 11 -11.16 -9.11 -5.79
N GLU A 12 -12.11 -9.87 -5.24
CA GLU A 12 -12.90 -10.87 -5.95
C GLU A 12 -13.95 -10.28 -6.90
N ASP A 13 -14.34 -9.02 -6.70
CA ASP A 13 -15.27 -8.30 -7.58
C ASP A 13 -14.61 -7.82 -8.88
N LEU A 14 -13.27 -7.86 -8.96
CA LEU A 14 -12.51 -7.44 -10.13
C LEU A 14 -12.39 -8.58 -11.15
N PRO A 15 -12.35 -8.24 -12.46
CA PRO A 15 -11.86 -9.14 -13.50
C PRO A 15 -10.51 -9.78 -13.11
N GLU A 16 -10.32 -11.04 -13.52
CA GLU A 16 -9.18 -11.86 -13.11
C GLU A 16 -7.82 -11.21 -13.44
N ASP A 17 -7.70 -10.64 -14.62
CA ASP A 17 -6.52 -9.91 -15.10
C ASP A 17 -6.20 -8.70 -14.21
N LEU A 18 -7.21 -7.95 -13.80
CA LEU A 18 -7.05 -6.81 -12.90
C LEU A 18 -6.71 -7.26 -11.47
N ARG A 19 -7.33 -8.35 -11.01
CA ARG A 19 -7.01 -8.96 -9.71
C ARG A 19 -5.54 -9.39 -9.66
N GLU A 20 -5.06 -10.11 -10.68
CA GLU A 20 -3.66 -10.51 -10.79
C GLU A 20 -2.73 -9.30 -10.85
N SER A 21 -3.10 -8.27 -11.61
CA SER A 21 -2.34 -7.03 -11.70
C SER A 21 -2.20 -6.34 -10.34
N VAL A 22 -3.29 -6.23 -9.56
CA VAL A 22 -3.25 -5.64 -8.22
C VAL A 22 -2.38 -6.48 -7.28
N ILE A 23 -2.52 -7.81 -7.30
CA ILE A 23 -1.68 -8.71 -6.49
C ILE A 23 -0.21 -8.52 -6.85
N HIS A 24 0.11 -8.47 -8.14
CA HIS A 24 1.47 -8.24 -8.61
C HIS A 24 2.01 -6.91 -8.08
N VAL A 25 1.25 -5.82 -8.22
CA VAL A 25 1.66 -4.49 -7.75
C VAL A 25 1.91 -4.47 -6.24
N VAL A 26 1.03 -5.04 -5.41
CA VAL A 26 1.20 -4.99 -3.94
C VAL A 26 2.29 -5.92 -3.42
N THR A 27 2.65 -6.96 -4.18
CA THR A 27 3.69 -7.93 -3.80
C THR A 27 5.06 -7.65 -4.42
N ALA A 28 5.11 -6.85 -5.48
CA ALA A 28 6.35 -6.44 -6.14
C ALA A 28 7.06 -5.28 -5.42
N ALA A 29 8.37 -5.18 -5.65
CA ALA A 29 9.13 -4.00 -5.29
C ALA A 29 8.75 -2.82 -6.22
N PRO A 30 8.76 -1.57 -5.71
CA PRO A 30 9.10 -1.18 -4.34
C PRO A 30 7.90 -1.21 -3.38
N VAL A 31 6.69 -1.49 -3.86
CA VAL A 31 5.44 -1.39 -3.08
C VAL A 31 5.47 -2.28 -1.85
N ASN A 32 5.97 -3.51 -1.98
CA ASN A 32 6.08 -4.47 -0.88
C ASN A 32 7.03 -4.04 0.26
N GLN A 33 7.80 -2.97 0.08
CA GLN A 33 8.65 -2.37 1.10
C GLN A 33 7.83 -1.48 2.05
N PHE A 34 6.73 -0.91 1.55
CA PHE A 34 5.87 0.01 2.28
C PHE A 34 4.56 -0.66 2.73
N LEU A 35 3.93 -1.40 1.82
CA LEU A 35 2.70 -2.15 2.03
C LEU A 35 3.01 -3.63 2.25
N LYS A 36 2.51 -4.19 3.35
CA LYS A 36 2.61 -5.62 3.65
C LYS A 36 1.22 -6.24 3.60
N LEU A 37 1.17 -7.45 3.07
CA LEU A 37 -0.06 -8.25 2.99
C LEU A 37 -0.16 -9.13 4.25
N SER A 38 -1.36 -9.18 4.81
CA SER A 38 -1.70 -10.00 5.97
C SER A 38 -3.13 -10.53 5.80
N PHE A 39 -3.53 -11.45 6.67
CA PHE A 39 -4.86 -12.03 6.66
C PHE A 39 -5.48 -11.85 8.04
N PHE A 40 -6.72 -11.36 8.06
CA PHE A 40 -7.52 -11.36 9.27
C PHE A 40 -8.54 -12.49 9.21
N GLN A 41 -8.56 -13.32 10.24
CA GLN A 41 -9.52 -14.40 10.38
C GLN A 41 -10.82 -13.87 10.96
N LYS A 42 -11.81 -13.61 10.09
CA LYS A 42 -13.13 -13.09 10.50
C LYS A 42 -14.02 -14.19 11.11
N SER A 43 -13.83 -15.44 10.68
CA SER A 43 -14.45 -16.63 11.24
C SER A 43 -13.53 -17.84 11.01
N PRO A 44 -13.79 -19.02 11.61
CA PRO A 44 -12.98 -20.23 11.39
C PRO A 44 -12.83 -20.63 9.91
N THR A 45 -13.80 -20.25 9.06
CA THR A 45 -13.83 -20.58 7.64
C THR A 45 -13.61 -19.38 6.72
N LYS A 46 -13.53 -18.15 7.26
CA LYS A 46 -13.42 -16.92 6.46
C LYS A 46 -12.18 -16.12 6.85
N GLN A 47 -11.19 -16.17 5.98
CA GLN A 47 -10.04 -15.27 6.00
C GLN A 47 -10.29 -14.09 5.06
N VAL A 48 -9.91 -12.90 5.50
CA VAL A 48 -10.01 -11.67 4.72
C VAL A 48 -8.61 -11.12 4.51
N PRO A 49 -8.11 -11.04 3.26
CA PRO A 49 -6.83 -10.41 3.00
C PRO A 49 -6.92 -8.91 3.31
N LEU A 50 -5.87 -8.38 3.90
CA LEU A 50 -5.70 -6.95 4.11
C LEU A 50 -4.27 -6.54 3.83
N THR A 51 -4.09 -5.28 3.46
CA THR A 51 -2.78 -4.65 3.39
C THR A 51 -2.63 -3.69 4.55
N TYR A 52 -1.41 -3.52 5.06
CA TYR A 52 -1.11 -2.54 6.08
C TYR A 52 0.21 -1.83 5.77
N ILE A 53 0.31 -0.58 6.23
CA ILE A 53 1.53 0.22 6.07
C ILE A 53 2.53 -0.23 7.13
N ALA A 54 3.58 -0.95 6.71
CA ALA A 54 4.64 -1.42 7.60
C ALA A 54 5.71 -0.35 7.86
N HIS A 55 6.03 0.42 6.82
CA HIS A 55 6.87 1.58 6.92
C HIS A 55 6.14 2.72 6.23
N ALA A 56 5.69 3.72 7.00
CA ALA A 56 5.39 5.00 6.39
C ALA A 56 6.68 5.44 5.67
N PRO A 57 6.61 5.91 4.41
CA PRO A 57 7.79 6.43 3.75
C PRO A 57 8.38 7.47 4.70
N LYS A 58 9.57 7.20 5.25
CA LYS A 58 10.33 8.17 6.04
C LYS A 58 10.78 9.24 5.07
N SER A 59 9.86 10.14 4.73
CA SER A 59 10.01 11.50 4.23
C SER A 59 11.30 11.85 3.46
N ALA A 60 11.84 10.98 2.60
CA ALA A 60 12.85 11.39 1.63
C ALA A 60 12.20 12.22 0.51
N ILE A 61 10.93 11.92 0.22
CA ILE A 61 10.16 12.58 -0.83
C ILE A 61 9.68 13.96 -0.37
N ALA A 62 9.35 14.13 0.93
CA ALA A 62 8.90 15.44 1.45
C ALA A 62 10.02 16.49 1.39
N GLY A 63 11.26 16.12 1.73
CA GLY A 63 12.41 17.03 1.61
C GLY A 63 12.77 17.35 0.15
N ALA A 64 12.59 16.38 -0.76
CA ALA A 64 12.80 16.60 -2.19
C ALA A 64 11.72 17.51 -2.80
N ILE A 65 10.46 17.35 -2.41
CA ILE A 65 9.36 18.23 -2.83
C ILE A 65 9.57 19.65 -2.29
N GLN A 66 9.95 19.80 -1.01
CA GLN A 66 10.24 21.12 -0.42
C GLN A 66 11.40 21.82 -1.13
N ARG A 67 12.51 21.12 -1.39
CA ARG A 67 13.65 21.68 -2.13
C ARG A 67 13.32 22.03 -3.58
N ALA A 68 12.49 21.22 -4.25
CA ALA A 68 12.04 21.52 -5.60
C ALA A 68 11.15 22.78 -5.62
N TYR A 69 10.26 22.96 -4.64
CA TYR A 69 9.48 24.18 -4.48
C TYR A 69 10.38 25.39 -4.20
N GLU A 70 11.34 25.29 -3.30
CA GLU A 70 12.28 26.37 -3.00
C GLU A 70 13.13 26.76 -4.23
N TYR A 71 13.56 25.79 -5.04
CA TYR A 71 14.32 26.04 -6.27
C TYR A 71 13.47 26.69 -7.38
N ILE A 72 12.18 26.34 -7.47
CA ILE A 72 11.26 26.90 -8.47
C ILE A 72 10.75 28.29 -8.06
N CYS A 73 10.66 28.56 -6.74
CA CYS A 73 10.10 29.80 -6.19
C CYS A 73 11.15 30.83 -5.74
N THR A 74 12.44 30.62 -6.00
CA THR A 74 13.45 31.67 -5.90
C THR A 74 13.58 32.43 -7.23
N ASP A 75 13.33 33.74 -7.19
CA ASP A 75 13.61 34.72 -8.25
C ASP A 75 15.07 34.67 -8.75
#